data_AF-A0A1S2VNA1-F1
#
_entry.id   AF-A0A1S2VNA1-F1
#
_cell.length_a   1.000
_cell.length_b   1.000
_cell.length_c   1.000
_cell.angle_alpha   90.00
_cell.angle_beta   90.00
_cell.angle_gamma   90.00
#
_symmetry.space_group_name_H-M   'P 1'
#
loop_
_entity.id
_entity.type
_entity.pdbx_description
1 polymer ?
#
loop_
_entity_poly.entity_id
_entity_poly.type
_entity_poly.pdbx_seq_one_letter_code
_entity_poly.pdbx_strand_id
1 'polypeptide(L)'
;MSFINDVIRHPVLISHLSGANNYTWVHFRAASKLLISKPLRYFEERFPEFIRLHKVVLANPTCIKKVIPPPTLKKSGAVELEDGTRLPISRRRWKEISDAITTAGQETELTKDAPVIMFVTGDRNKGLLLQQFIETTYSPYHVHIMPQANLVCGLLNEVPATDLPVLIILDTRLSFQESLSVVRQLKSNKHTSFLPVVVLVREDEKEGVYHHFLHYANSVISVPEQNTTFVETIKWLCEYWLRFNRLPNQVILEEWGMVS
;
A
#
# COMPACT_ATOMS: atom_id res chain seq x y z
N MET A 1 -17.08 -17.12 5.90
CA MET A 1 -15.90 -17.38 5.05
C MET A 1 -14.70 -17.59 5.98
N SER A 2 -13.78 -18.51 5.65
CA SER A 2 -12.66 -18.85 6.55
C SER A 2 -11.59 -17.74 6.52
N PHE A 3 -11.28 -17.13 7.66
CA PHE A 3 -10.22 -16.13 7.85
C PHE A 3 -8.86 -16.52 7.22
N ILE A 4 -8.62 -17.82 7.02
CA ILE A 4 -7.42 -18.34 6.35
C ILE A 4 -7.35 -17.85 4.89
N ASN A 5 -8.47 -17.83 4.17
CA ASN A 5 -8.49 -17.37 2.78
C ASN A 5 -8.19 -15.88 2.67
N ASP A 6 -8.64 -15.10 3.65
CA ASP A 6 -8.44 -13.65 3.70
C ASP A 6 -6.96 -13.29 3.88
N VAL A 7 -6.26 -14.04 4.73
CA VAL A 7 -4.81 -13.91 4.93
C VAL A 7 -4.04 -14.28 3.66
N ILE A 8 -4.46 -15.34 2.96
CA ILE A 8 -3.81 -15.79 1.72
C ILE A 8 -4.00 -14.78 0.58
N ARG A 9 -5.15 -14.09 0.51
CA ARG A 9 -5.43 -13.12 -0.54
C ARG A 9 -4.56 -11.86 -0.47
N HIS A 10 -4.02 -11.52 0.70
CA HIS A 10 -3.33 -10.25 0.92
C HIS A 10 -1.98 -10.43 1.64
N PRO A 11 -0.99 -11.09 1.01
CA PRO A 11 0.30 -11.37 1.64
C PRO A 11 1.09 -10.11 2.05
N VAL A 12 0.87 -8.95 1.40
CA VAL A 12 1.52 -7.67 1.74
C VAL A 12 1.26 -7.19 3.17
N LEU A 13 0.16 -7.64 3.77
CA LEU A 13 -0.19 -7.31 5.15
C LEU A 13 0.62 -8.10 6.18
N ILE A 14 1.27 -9.18 5.76
CA ILE A 14 1.98 -10.11 6.62
C ILE A 14 3.44 -9.67 6.69
N SER A 15 3.95 -9.51 7.92
CA SER A 15 5.38 -9.22 8.14
C SER A 15 6.20 -10.51 8.11
N HIS A 16 5.75 -11.52 8.86
CA HIS A 16 6.36 -12.83 8.90
C HIS A 16 5.40 -13.88 9.46
N LEU A 17 5.75 -15.15 9.28
CA LEU A 17 5.07 -16.30 9.84
C LEU A 17 6.04 -17.12 10.68
N SER A 18 5.58 -17.59 11.85
CA SER A 18 6.35 -18.46 12.72
C SER A 18 5.64 -19.77 13.02
N GLY A 19 6.30 -20.89 12.75
CA GLY A 19 5.76 -22.24 12.94
C GLY A 19 5.74 -22.66 14.40
N ALA A 20 4.61 -23.23 14.82
CA ALA A 20 4.37 -23.88 16.10
C ALA A 20 3.78 -25.28 15.86
N ASN A 21 4.63 -26.21 15.41
CA ASN A 21 4.25 -27.56 14.97
C ASN A 21 3.23 -27.54 13.80
N ASN A 22 2.03 -28.08 14.01
CA ASN A 22 0.94 -28.10 13.03
C ASN A 22 0.17 -26.78 12.95
N TYR A 23 0.61 -25.78 13.72
CA TYR A 23 0.07 -24.44 13.70
C TYR A 23 1.11 -23.45 13.20
N THR A 24 0.63 -22.32 12.72
CA THR A 24 1.47 -21.20 12.29
C THR A 24 0.89 -19.92 12.86
N TRP A 25 1.71 -19.15 13.53
CA TRP A 25 1.42 -17.76 13.84
C TRP A 25 1.69 -16.92 12.60
N VAL A 26 0.67 -16.20 12.14
CA VAL A 26 0.79 -15.16 11.12
C VAL A 26 0.91 -13.83 11.86
N HIS A 27 2.03 -13.14 11.68
CA HIS A 27 2.27 -11.82 12.25
C HIS A 27 2.02 -10.76 11.18
N PHE A 28 1.11 -9.83 11.46
CA PHE A 28 0.77 -8.75 10.55
C PHE A 28 1.65 -7.52 10.80
N ARG A 29 1.74 -6.64 9.80
CA ARG A 29 2.50 -5.38 9.91
C ARG A 29 1.92 -4.40 10.95
N ALA A 30 0.66 -4.56 11.33
CA ALA A 30 0.00 -3.79 12.39
C ALA A 30 0.17 -4.37 13.81
N ALA A 31 1.23 -5.15 14.04
CA ALA A 31 1.58 -5.78 15.33
C ALA A 31 0.53 -6.76 15.92
N SER A 32 -0.55 -7.06 15.19
CA SER A 32 -1.48 -8.15 15.53
C SER A 32 -0.95 -9.50 15.02
N LYS A 33 -1.41 -10.59 15.64
CA LYS A 33 -1.07 -11.95 15.21
C LYS A 33 -2.26 -12.88 15.26
N LEU A 34 -2.27 -13.86 14.37
CA LEU A 34 -3.31 -14.88 14.26
C LEU A 34 -2.69 -16.28 14.28
N LEU A 35 -3.28 -17.21 15.03
CA LEU A 35 -2.88 -18.62 15.02
C LEU A 35 -3.75 -19.40 14.03
N ILE A 36 -3.12 -20.08 13.08
CA ILE A 36 -3.79 -20.89 12.07
C ILE A 36 -3.36 -22.35 12.21
N SER A 37 -4.32 -23.28 12.13
CA SER A 37 -4.09 -24.75 12.15
C SER A 37 -3.56 -25.31 10.83
N LYS A 38 -2.57 -24.62 10.24
CA LYS A 38 -1.83 -25.05 9.06
C LYS A 38 -0.33 -24.99 9.38
N PRO A 39 0.47 -26.00 8.97
CA PRO A 39 1.91 -25.97 9.18
C PRO A 39 2.57 -24.90 8.31
N LEU A 40 3.75 -24.43 8.68
CA LEU A 40 4.43 -23.35 7.97
C LEU A 40 4.71 -23.66 6.48
N ARG A 41 4.90 -24.95 6.14
CA ARG A 41 5.06 -25.42 4.75
C ARG A 41 3.82 -25.14 3.89
N TYR A 42 2.63 -25.18 4.48
CA TYR A 42 1.40 -24.82 3.77
C TYR A 42 1.53 -23.39 3.23
N PHE A 43 1.99 -22.43 4.02
CA PHE A 43 2.13 -21.04 3.57
C PHE A 43 3.31 -20.82 2.62
N GLU A 44 4.43 -21.52 2.82
CA GLU A 44 5.59 -21.44 1.92
C GLU A 44 5.25 -21.80 0.47
N GLU A 45 4.32 -22.76 0.27
CA GLU A 45 3.83 -23.12 -1.07
C GLU A 45 2.89 -22.08 -1.69
N ARG A 46 2.25 -21.21 -0.89
CA ARG A 46 1.29 -20.19 -1.38
C ARG A 46 1.87 -18.78 -1.43
N PHE A 47 2.99 -18.54 -0.75
CA PHE A 47 3.71 -17.25 -0.74
C PHE A 47 5.13 -17.45 -1.31
N PRO A 48 5.27 -17.68 -2.62
CA PRO A 48 6.58 -17.89 -3.26
C PRO A 48 7.52 -16.69 -3.10
N GLU A 49 6.99 -15.49 -2.91
CA GLU A 49 7.73 -14.26 -2.64
C GLU A 49 8.28 -14.17 -1.21
N PHE A 50 7.80 -15.02 -0.28
CA PHE A 50 8.32 -15.04 1.09
C PHE A 50 9.59 -15.88 1.18
N ILE A 51 10.57 -15.38 1.93
CA ILE A 51 11.84 -16.06 2.12
C ILE A 51 11.81 -16.86 3.42
N ARG A 52 12.05 -18.15 3.32
CA ARG A 52 12.13 -19.06 4.47
C ARG A 52 13.47 -18.91 5.19
N LEU A 53 13.55 -17.96 6.12
CA LEU A 53 14.77 -17.66 6.90
C LEU A 53 15.22 -18.82 7.80
N HIS A 54 14.28 -19.54 8.39
CA HIS A 54 14.56 -20.62 9.34
C HIS A 54 13.53 -21.75 9.23
N LYS A 55 13.84 -22.93 9.82
CA LYS A 55 12.90 -24.08 9.82
C LYS A 55 11.55 -23.76 10.47
N VAL A 56 11.46 -22.70 11.28
CA VAL A 56 10.21 -22.22 11.89
C VAL A 56 9.87 -20.77 11.51
N VAL A 57 10.56 -20.14 10.55
CA VAL A 57 10.29 -18.73 10.20
C VAL A 57 10.28 -18.56 8.68
N LEU A 58 9.20 -17.95 8.18
CA LEU A 58 9.00 -17.51 6.81
C LEU A 58 8.76 -15.98 6.86
N ALA A 59 9.55 -15.18 6.14
CA ALA A 59 9.51 -13.73 6.27
C ALA A 59 9.19 -13.05 4.94
N ASN A 60 8.46 -11.93 5.00
CA ASN A 60 8.21 -11.07 3.86
C ASN A 60 9.47 -10.21 3.61
N PRO A 61 10.14 -10.34 2.45
CA PRO A 61 11.38 -9.60 2.17
C PRO A 61 11.18 -8.09 2.19
N THR A 62 10.00 -7.60 1.79
CA THR A 62 9.65 -6.17 1.77
C THR A 62 9.62 -5.53 3.16
N CYS A 63 9.55 -6.34 4.22
CA CYS A 63 9.53 -5.88 5.61
C CYS A 63 10.92 -5.92 6.27
N ILE A 64 11.95 -6.42 5.57
CA ILE A 64 13.30 -6.55 6.12
C ILE A 64 14.01 -5.20 6.02
N LYS A 65 14.34 -4.61 7.16
CA LYS A 65 15.08 -3.34 7.22
C LYS A 65 16.57 -3.54 6.99
N LYS A 66 17.15 -4.57 7.62
CA LYS A 66 18.57 -4.88 7.50
C LYS A 66 18.88 -6.32 7.83
N VAL A 67 19.97 -6.82 7.26
CA VAL A 67 20.55 -8.12 7.59
C VAL A 67 21.68 -7.92 8.59
N ILE A 68 21.64 -8.66 9.70
CA ILE A 68 22.63 -8.64 10.78
C ILE A 68 23.55 -9.85 10.60
N PRO A 69 24.85 -9.63 10.31
CA PRO A 69 25.80 -10.71 10.13
C PRO A 69 25.99 -11.54 11.40
N PRO A 70 26.25 -12.85 11.25
CA PRO A 70 26.56 -13.69 12.39
C PRO A 70 27.80 -13.13 13.11
N PRO A 71 27.74 -12.93 14.44
CA PRO A 71 28.88 -12.38 15.18
C PRO A 71 30.10 -13.31 15.21
N THR A 72 29.92 -14.59 14.87
CA THR A 72 31.00 -15.57 14.66
C THR A 72 30.59 -16.62 13.62
N LEU A 73 31.55 -17.27 12.96
CA LEU A 73 31.32 -18.35 11.98
C LEU A 73 30.49 -19.54 12.52
N LYS A 74 30.37 -19.70 13.84
CA LYS A 74 29.56 -20.74 14.49
C LYS A 74 28.14 -20.29 14.83
N LYS A 75 27.84 -18.99 14.83
CA LYS A 75 26.52 -18.43 15.20
C LYS A 75 25.68 -18.15 13.95
N SER A 76 24.37 -18.09 14.13
CA SER A 76 23.42 -17.70 13.09
C SER A 76 23.34 -16.18 12.96
N GLY A 77 23.23 -15.68 11.73
CA GLY A 77 22.85 -14.30 11.49
C GLY A 77 21.37 -14.07 11.79
N ALA A 78 20.92 -12.83 11.73
CA ALA A 78 19.53 -12.45 11.91
C ALA A 78 19.12 -11.41 10.87
N VAL A 79 17.82 -11.24 10.64
CA VAL A 79 17.29 -10.03 10.01
C VAL A 79 16.57 -9.21 11.07
N GLU A 80 16.58 -7.90 10.90
CA GLU A 80 15.75 -6.96 11.66
C GLU A 80 14.65 -6.45 10.72
N LEU A 81 13.40 -6.61 11.14
CA LEU A 81 12.25 -6.05 10.44
C LEU A 81 12.10 -4.56 10.74
N GLU A 82 11.27 -3.86 9.97
CA GLU A 82 10.96 -2.43 10.19
C GLU A 82 10.45 -2.10 11.59
N ASP A 83 9.72 -3.03 12.23
CA ASP A 83 9.19 -2.89 13.59
C ASP A 83 10.22 -3.20 14.69
N GLY A 84 11.47 -3.50 14.30
CA GLY A 84 12.56 -3.88 15.22
C GLY A 84 12.59 -5.36 15.59
N THR A 85 11.63 -6.18 15.13
CA THR A 85 11.60 -7.62 15.38
C THR A 85 12.83 -8.28 14.77
N ARG A 86 13.51 -9.14 15.54
CA ARG A 86 14.70 -9.87 15.10
C ARG A 86 14.36 -11.32 14.79
N LEU A 87 14.55 -11.72 13.54
CA LEU A 87 14.28 -13.08 13.07
C LEU A 87 15.59 -13.81 12.74
N PRO A 88 15.81 -15.02 13.29
CA PRO A 88 17.05 -15.75 13.03
C PRO A 88 17.09 -16.30 11.60
N ILE A 89 18.28 -16.29 11.00
CA ILE A 89 18.55 -16.92 9.70
C ILE A 89 19.29 -18.23 9.94
N SER A 90 18.86 -19.30 9.27
CA SER A 90 19.59 -20.57 9.29
C SER A 90 20.97 -20.40 8.66
N ARG A 91 22.02 -20.89 9.34
CA ARG A 91 23.43 -20.83 8.89
C ARG A 91 23.62 -21.28 7.43
N ARG A 92 22.86 -22.30 6.99
CA ARG A 92 22.93 -22.86 5.64
C ARG A 92 22.41 -21.92 4.55
N ARG A 93 21.50 -21.01 4.90
CA ARG A 93 20.85 -20.09 3.97
C ARG A 93 21.44 -18.68 4.03
N TRP A 94 22.47 -18.46 4.85
CA TRP A 94 23.09 -17.15 5.05
C TRP A 94 23.64 -16.55 3.75
N LYS A 95 24.40 -17.33 2.96
CA LYS A 95 24.97 -16.85 1.69
C LYS A 95 23.87 -16.49 0.68
N GLU A 96 22.93 -17.41 0.44
CA GLU A 96 21.81 -17.22 -0.49
C GLU A 96 20.94 -16.00 -0.14
N ILE A 97 20.65 -15.79 1.15
CA ILE A 97 19.78 -14.71 1.61
C ILE A 97 20.52 -13.37 1.64
N SER A 98 21.81 -13.36 2.00
CA SER A 98 22.63 -12.15 1.96
C SER A 98 22.73 -11.58 0.54
N ASP A 99 22.93 -12.46 -0.45
CA ASP A 99 23.04 -12.05 -1.85
C ASP A 99 21.66 -11.60 -2.39
N ALA A 100 20.58 -12.34 -2.11
CA ALA A 100 19.23 -11.99 -2.55
C ALA A 100 18.69 -10.67 -1.96
N ILE A 101 18.96 -10.38 -0.68
CA ILE A 101 18.52 -9.13 -0.03
C ILE A 101 19.34 -7.93 -0.52
N THR A 102 20.62 -8.13 -0.86
CA THR A 102 21.47 -7.07 -1.39
C THR A 102 21.08 -6.68 -2.82
N THR A 103 20.67 -7.65 -3.64
CA THR A 103 20.17 -7.41 -5.00
C THR A 103 18.75 -6.80 -5.02
N ALA A 104 17.86 -7.22 -4.11
CA ALA A 104 16.47 -6.72 -4.05
C ALA A 104 16.34 -5.26 -3.59
N GLY A 105 17.41 -4.66 -3.05
CA GLY A 105 17.45 -3.26 -2.64
C GLY A 105 17.77 -2.26 -3.75
N GLN A 106 17.95 -2.71 -5.01
CA GLN A 106 18.44 -1.85 -6.10
C GLN A 106 17.48 -1.60 -7.28
N GLU A 107 16.26 -2.12 -7.29
CA GLU A 107 15.33 -1.85 -8.41
C GLU A 107 14.04 -1.20 -7.95
N THR A 108 14.02 0.13 -8.01
CA THR A 108 12.86 0.86 -8.50
C THR A 108 13.38 2.17 -9.08
N GLU A 109 13.96 2.11 -10.28
CA GLU A 109 13.99 3.29 -11.14
C GLU A 109 12.54 3.71 -11.33
N LEU A 110 12.12 4.77 -10.62
CA LEU A 110 10.88 5.45 -10.89
C LEU A 110 10.92 5.87 -12.36
N THR A 111 10.18 5.14 -13.19
CA THR A 111 9.85 5.54 -14.56
C THR A 111 9.27 6.94 -14.48
N LYS A 112 10.04 7.94 -14.93
CA LYS A 112 9.75 9.36 -14.78
C LYS A 112 8.42 9.82 -15.41
N ASP A 113 7.82 8.98 -16.25
CA ASP A 113 6.64 9.30 -17.08
C ASP A 113 5.35 8.56 -16.68
N ALA A 114 5.37 7.74 -15.63
CA ALA A 114 4.21 6.94 -15.25
C ALA A 114 3.18 7.77 -14.44
N PRO A 115 1.88 7.76 -14.81
CA PRO A 115 0.85 8.53 -14.12
C PRO A 115 0.73 8.18 -12.63
N VAL A 116 0.81 9.19 -11.77
CA VAL A 116 0.77 9.00 -10.31
C VAL A 116 -0.66 9.14 -9.77
N ILE A 117 -1.07 8.19 -8.95
CA ILE A 117 -2.26 8.28 -8.10
C ILE A 117 -1.80 8.63 -6.69
N MET A 118 -2.35 9.69 -6.11
CA MET A 118 -2.04 10.07 -4.73
C MET A 118 -3.08 9.47 -3.79
N PHE A 119 -2.65 8.64 -2.84
CA PHE A 119 -3.53 8.10 -1.80
C PHE A 119 -3.15 8.67 -0.44
N VAL A 120 -4.02 9.48 0.14
CA VAL A 120 -3.80 10.13 1.42
C VAL A 120 -4.47 9.30 2.51
N THR A 121 -3.67 8.56 3.28
CA THR A 121 -4.18 7.71 4.37
C THR A 121 -3.15 7.57 5.49
N GLY A 122 -3.63 7.61 6.73
CA GLY A 122 -2.83 7.23 7.90
C GLY A 122 -2.86 5.74 8.18
N ASP A 123 -3.75 4.99 7.51
CA ASP A 123 -3.80 3.54 7.61
C ASP A 123 -2.77 2.92 6.68
N ARG A 124 -1.63 2.56 7.26
CA ARG A 124 -0.52 1.92 6.54
C ARG A 124 -0.94 0.66 5.80
N ASN A 125 -1.81 -0.17 6.38
CA ASN A 125 -2.23 -1.42 5.76
C ASN A 125 -3.05 -1.15 4.50
N LYS A 126 -3.99 -0.22 4.57
CA LYS A 126 -4.84 0.15 3.43
C LYS A 126 -4.05 0.85 2.35
N GLY A 127 -3.09 1.70 2.74
CA GLY A 127 -2.08 2.26 1.84
C GLY A 127 -1.41 1.18 1.00
N LEU A 128 -0.82 0.19 1.67
CA LEU A 128 -0.10 -0.91 1.02
C LEU A 128 -1.02 -1.80 0.16
N LEU A 129 -2.24 -2.08 0.63
CA LEU A 129 -3.21 -2.87 -0.13
C LEU A 129 -3.60 -2.18 -1.44
N LEU A 130 -3.90 -0.89 -1.37
CA LEU A 130 -4.28 -0.10 -2.54
C LEU A 130 -3.10 0.01 -3.51
N GLN A 131 -1.91 0.32 -2.99
CA GLN A 131 -0.69 0.39 -3.79
C GLN A 131 -0.42 -0.92 -4.53
N GLN A 132 -0.33 -2.04 -3.79
CA GLN A 132 -0.07 -3.34 -4.41
C GLN A 132 -1.15 -3.68 -5.44
N PHE A 133 -2.42 -3.47 -5.11
CA PHE A 133 -3.52 -3.80 -6.02
C PHE A 133 -3.45 -2.98 -7.33
N ILE A 134 -3.21 -1.68 -7.24
CA ILE A 134 -3.12 -0.81 -8.42
C ILE A 134 -1.89 -1.14 -9.25
N GLU A 135 -0.71 -1.17 -8.64
CA GLU A 135 0.56 -1.37 -9.38
C GLU A 135 0.63 -2.75 -10.04
N THR A 136 -0.07 -3.76 -9.50
CA THR A 136 -0.14 -5.10 -10.11
C THR A 136 -1.24 -5.25 -11.16
N THR A 137 -2.34 -4.49 -11.07
CA THR A 137 -3.56 -4.73 -11.90
C THR A 137 -3.80 -3.63 -12.94
N TYR A 138 -3.31 -2.42 -12.68
CA TYR A 138 -3.55 -1.22 -13.48
C TYR A 138 -2.22 -0.55 -13.86
N SER A 139 -1.37 -1.26 -14.60
CA SER A 139 -0.20 -0.64 -15.24
C SER A 139 -0.66 0.40 -16.30
N PRO A 140 0.02 1.55 -16.45
CA PRO A 140 1.28 1.96 -15.82
C PRO A 140 1.10 2.86 -14.58
N TYR A 141 -0.03 2.83 -13.87
CA TYR A 141 -0.25 3.73 -12.73
C TYR A 141 0.63 3.35 -11.53
N HIS A 142 1.24 4.37 -10.90
CA HIS A 142 1.94 4.23 -9.61
C HIS A 142 1.17 4.90 -8.48
N VAL A 143 1.34 4.41 -7.26
CA VAL A 143 0.65 4.98 -6.10
C VAL A 143 1.64 5.65 -5.16
N HIS A 144 1.45 6.93 -4.92
CA HIS A 144 2.15 7.66 -3.86
C HIS A 144 1.25 7.75 -2.62
N ILE A 145 1.64 7.05 -1.55
CA ILE A 145 0.95 7.09 -0.26
C ILE A 145 1.43 8.30 0.55
N MET A 146 0.49 9.17 0.95
CA MET A 146 0.75 10.34 1.79
C MET A 146 0.11 10.15 3.18
N PRO A 147 0.91 10.00 4.26
CA PRO A 147 0.37 9.78 5.60
C PRO A 147 -0.22 11.04 6.25
N GLN A 148 0.15 12.23 5.76
CA GLN A 148 -0.19 13.52 6.37
C GLN A 148 -1.00 14.37 5.40
N ALA A 149 -2.29 14.55 5.71
CA ALA A 149 -3.23 15.28 4.86
C ALA A 149 -2.88 16.78 4.73
N ASN A 150 -2.39 17.40 5.80
CA ASN A 150 -2.05 18.83 5.84
C ASN A 150 -0.91 19.23 4.87
N LEU A 151 -0.06 18.29 4.45
CA LEU A 151 1.04 18.55 3.52
C LEU A 151 0.63 18.51 2.03
N VAL A 152 -0.53 17.90 1.73
CA VAL A 152 -0.96 17.63 0.35
C VAL A 152 -1.05 18.90 -0.49
N CYS A 153 -1.75 19.92 0.02
CA CYS A 153 -1.99 21.14 -0.75
C CYS A 153 -0.70 21.95 -0.94
N GLY A 154 0.15 22.02 0.09
CA GLY A 154 1.45 22.68 -0.02
C GLY A 154 2.35 22.02 -1.06
N LEU A 155 2.41 20.69 -1.05
CA LEU A 155 3.19 19.93 -2.03
C LEU A 155 2.69 20.14 -3.47
N LEU A 156 1.39 19.98 -3.72
CA LEU A 156 0.85 20.04 -5.08
C LEU A 156 0.94 21.44 -5.71
N ASN A 157 1.03 22.50 -4.92
CA ASN A 157 1.21 23.85 -5.43
C ASN A 157 2.61 24.10 -6.01
N GLU A 158 3.61 23.36 -5.54
CA GLU A 158 5.00 23.48 -5.98
C GLU A 158 5.30 22.55 -7.17
N VAL A 159 4.36 21.66 -7.53
CA VAL A 159 4.53 20.65 -8.58
C VAL A 159 3.94 21.17 -9.90
N PRO A 160 4.68 21.09 -11.03
CA PRO A 160 4.16 21.45 -12.35
C PRO A 160 2.90 20.67 -12.72
N ALA A 161 2.03 21.25 -13.56
CA ALA A 161 0.76 20.61 -13.93
C ALA A 161 0.92 19.24 -14.60
N THR A 162 2.04 19.00 -15.30
CA THR A 162 2.39 17.71 -15.92
C THR A 162 2.67 16.60 -14.91
N ASP A 163 3.10 16.99 -13.71
CA ASP A 163 3.59 16.07 -12.67
C ASP A 163 2.55 15.91 -11.54
N LEU A 164 1.40 16.57 -11.67
CA LEU A 164 0.29 16.44 -10.74
C LEU A 164 -0.32 15.02 -10.81
N PRO A 165 -0.82 14.50 -9.68
CA PRO A 165 -1.46 13.19 -9.67
C PRO A 165 -2.70 13.20 -10.56
N VAL A 166 -2.93 12.10 -11.27
CA VAL A 166 -4.11 11.94 -12.15
C VAL A 166 -5.40 11.69 -11.37
N LEU A 167 -5.27 11.24 -10.14
CA LEU A 167 -6.36 10.96 -9.22
C LEU A 167 -5.86 11.15 -7.78
N ILE A 168 -6.67 11.81 -6.95
CA ILE A 168 -6.45 11.92 -5.51
C ILE A 168 -7.51 11.10 -4.80
N ILE A 169 -7.08 10.15 -3.97
CA ILE A 169 -7.93 9.36 -3.08
C ILE A 169 -7.64 9.82 -1.65
N LEU A 170 -8.66 10.30 -0.93
CA LEU A 170 -8.54 10.78 0.44
C LEU A 170 -9.26 9.84 1.40
N ASP A 171 -8.57 9.35 2.41
CA ASP A 171 -9.15 8.52 3.47
C ASP A 171 -9.53 9.36 4.68
N THR A 172 -10.83 9.47 5.00
CA THR A 172 -11.29 10.30 6.12
C THR A 172 -11.01 9.69 7.50
N ARG A 173 -10.51 8.45 7.57
CA ARG A 173 -10.07 7.83 8.84
C ARG A 173 -8.90 8.56 9.49
N LEU A 174 -8.21 9.43 8.75
CA LEU A 174 -7.28 10.41 9.31
C LEU A 174 -8.00 11.38 10.26
N SER A 175 -8.98 12.11 9.70
CA SER A 175 -9.85 13.06 10.39
C SER A 175 -10.86 13.63 9.39
N PHE A 176 -12.11 13.80 9.80
CA PHE A 176 -13.13 14.48 9.01
C PHE A 176 -12.72 15.93 8.68
N GLN A 177 -12.22 16.68 9.66
CA GLN A 177 -11.86 18.09 9.47
C GLN A 177 -10.65 18.26 8.55
N GLU A 178 -9.66 17.37 8.66
CA GLU A 178 -8.47 17.44 7.80
C GLU A 178 -8.82 17.08 6.35
N SER A 179 -9.56 15.98 6.13
CA SER A 179 -10.01 15.59 4.80
C SER A 179 -10.85 16.68 4.12
N LEU A 180 -11.79 17.28 4.87
CA LEU A 180 -12.61 18.37 4.36
C LEU A 180 -11.79 19.62 4.00
N SER A 181 -10.82 19.96 4.84
CA SER A 181 -9.90 21.08 4.60
C SER A 181 -9.09 20.87 3.32
N VAL A 182 -8.58 19.66 3.10
CA VAL A 182 -7.86 19.30 1.88
C VAL A 182 -8.75 19.44 0.64
N VAL A 183 -9.98 18.89 0.66
CA VAL A 183 -10.90 19.02 -0.48
C VAL A 183 -11.19 20.50 -0.79
N ARG A 184 -11.49 21.30 0.24
CA ARG A 184 -11.76 22.75 0.08
C ARG A 184 -10.58 23.47 -0.57
N GLN A 185 -9.37 23.23 -0.09
CA GLN A 185 -8.16 23.88 -0.61
C GLN A 185 -7.86 23.44 -2.05
N LEU A 186 -7.92 22.14 -2.34
CA LEU A 186 -7.69 21.62 -3.69
C LEU A 186 -8.70 22.20 -4.69
N LYS A 187 -9.98 22.27 -4.31
CA LYS A 187 -11.07 22.70 -5.19
C LYS A 187 -11.18 24.22 -5.35
N SER A 188 -10.60 25.00 -4.43
CA SER A 188 -10.55 26.46 -4.53
C SER A 188 -9.30 26.98 -5.26
N ASN A 189 -8.28 26.15 -5.44
CA ASN A 189 -7.06 26.52 -6.14
C ASN A 189 -7.13 26.20 -7.63
N LYS A 190 -6.93 27.21 -8.49
CA LYS A 190 -6.94 27.08 -9.96
C LYS A 190 -5.93 26.06 -10.50
N HIS A 191 -4.82 25.85 -9.80
CA HIS A 191 -3.78 24.89 -10.19
C HIS A 191 -4.18 23.43 -9.95
N THR A 192 -5.10 23.17 -9.02
CA THR A 192 -5.46 21.80 -8.59
C THR A 192 -6.95 21.50 -8.70
N SER A 193 -7.80 22.48 -8.96
CA SER A 193 -9.26 22.35 -8.87
C SER A 193 -9.83 21.33 -9.85
N PHE A 194 -9.16 21.15 -10.99
CA PHE A 194 -9.53 20.18 -12.01
C PHE A 194 -9.23 18.72 -11.60
N LEU A 195 -8.35 18.50 -10.63
CA LEU A 195 -7.95 17.16 -10.20
C LEU A 195 -9.15 16.39 -9.64
N PRO A 196 -9.42 15.16 -10.10
CA PRO A 196 -10.44 14.33 -9.50
C PRO A 196 -10.08 13.97 -8.05
N VAL A 197 -10.99 14.24 -7.13
CA VAL A 197 -10.84 13.91 -5.71
C VAL A 197 -11.93 12.95 -5.28
N VAL A 198 -11.53 11.74 -4.92
CA VAL A 198 -12.40 10.69 -4.38
C VAL A 198 -12.16 10.58 -2.88
N VAL A 199 -13.23 10.67 -2.09
CA VAL A 199 -13.15 10.62 -0.63
C VAL A 199 -13.69 9.28 -0.14
N LEU A 200 -12.89 8.55 0.62
CA LEU A 200 -13.26 7.30 1.27
C LEU A 200 -13.70 7.61 2.70
N VAL A 201 -14.97 7.34 3.01
CA VAL A 201 -15.56 7.57 4.35
C VAL A 201 -15.86 6.25 5.04
N ARG A 202 -15.88 6.25 6.37
CA ARG A 202 -16.38 5.07 7.12
C ARG A 202 -17.87 4.84 6.85
N GLU A 203 -18.33 3.60 7.00
CA GLU A 203 -19.74 3.25 6.75
C GLU A 203 -20.74 3.98 7.64
N ASP A 204 -20.32 4.40 8.83
CA ASP A 204 -21.14 5.13 9.80
C ASP A 204 -21.09 6.66 9.64
N GLU A 205 -20.26 7.17 8.73
CA GLU A 205 -19.97 8.60 8.58
C GLU A 205 -21.00 9.31 7.69
N LYS A 206 -21.98 9.98 8.32
CA LYS A 206 -23.07 10.67 7.61
C LYS A 206 -22.75 12.12 7.27
N GLU A 207 -22.17 12.85 8.22
CA GLU A 207 -21.84 14.27 8.06
C GLU A 207 -20.75 14.47 7.01
N GLY A 208 -19.76 13.56 7.02
CA GLY A 208 -18.73 13.47 5.99
C GLY A 208 -19.28 13.47 4.57
N VAL A 209 -20.31 12.68 4.28
CA VAL A 209 -20.83 12.55 2.90
C VAL A 209 -21.34 13.88 2.36
N TYR A 210 -22.22 14.55 3.12
CA TYR A 210 -22.82 15.80 2.69
C TYR A 210 -21.78 16.89 2.47
N HIS A 211 -20.87 17.09 3.44
CA HIS A 211 -19.91 18.19 3.38
C HIS A 211 -18.87 18.00 2.28
N HIS A 212 -18.40 16.78 2.01
CA HIS A 212 -17.44 16.57 0.93
C HIS A 212 -18.04 16.85 -0.45
N PHE A 213 -19.30 16.44 -0.69
CA PHE A 213 -19.99 16.81 -1.94
C PHE A 213 -20.27 18.31 -2.03
N LEU A 214 -20.68 18.94 -0.94
CA LEU A 214 -20.88 20.39 -0.88
C LEU A 214 -19.60 21.16 -1.28
N HIS A 215 -18.43 20.59 -0.99
CA HIS A 215 -17.13 21.16 -1.34
C HIS A 215 -16.50 20.53 -2.60
N TYR A 216 -17.34 19.99 -3.50
CA TYR A 216 -16.96 19.56 -4.85
C TYR A 216 -16.00 18.35 -4.91
N ALA A 217 -16.03 17.47 -3.90
CA ALA A 217 -15.50 16.12 -4.10
C ALA A 217 -16.20 15.45 -5.28
N ASN A 218 -15.43 14.79 -6.14
CA ASN A 218 -15.97 14.14 -7.33
C ASN A 218 -16.75 12.87 -6.99
N SER A 219 -16.35 12.20 -5.90
CA SER A 219 -17.05 11.03 -5.38
C SER A 219 -16.78 10.90 -3.89
N VAL A 220 -17.78 10.42 -3.15
CA VAL A 220 -17.64 10.02 -1.75
C VAL A 220 -18.10 8.58 -1.64
N ILE A 221 -17.20 7.70 -1.22
CA ILE A 221 -17.40 6.25 -1.21
C ILE A 221 -17.31 5.75 0.22
N SER A 222 -18.37 5.08 0.66
CA SER A 222 -18.38 4.35 1.92
C SER A 222 -17.47 3.13 1.81
N VAL A 223 -16.49 3.02 2.70
CA VAL A 223 -15.55 1.90 2.75
C VAL A 223 -15.66 1.11 4.06
N PRO A 224 -15.68 -0.23 3.98
CA PRO A 224 -15.74 -1.09 5.15
C PRO A 224 -14.43 -1.06 5.94
N GLU A 225 -14.53 -1.40 7.23
CA GLU A 225 -13.35 -1.51 8.10
C GLU A 225 -12.46 -2.70 7.71
N GLN A 226 -13.06 -3.83 7.33
CA GLN A 226 -12.32 -5.04 7.02
C GLN A 226 -11.53 -4.91 5.71
N ASN A 227 -10.28 -5.36 5.73
CA ASN A 227 -9.34 -5.21 4.61
C ASN A 227 -9.74 -5.96 3.35
N THR A 228 -10.39 -7.12 3.47
CA THR A 228 -10.84 -7.92 2.32
C THR A 228 -11.92 -7.19 1.54
N THR A 229 -12.96 -6.74 2.23
CA THR A 229 -14.05 -5.98 1.63
C THR A 229 -13.56 -4.61 1.15
N PHE A 230 -12.56 -4.01 1.80
CA PHE A 230 -11.91 -2.79 1.32
C PHE A 230 -11.31 -2.99 -0.07
N VAL A 231 -10.58 -4.09 -0.32
CA VAL A 231 -10.00 -4.36 -1.66
C VAL A 231 -11.09 -4.55 -2.71
N GLU A 232 -12.22 -5.16 -2.35
CA GLU A 232 -13.38 -5.25 -3.26
C GLU A 232 -13.92 -3.86 -3.61
N THR A 233 -14.05 -2.95 -2.65
CA THR A 233 -14.44 -1.55 -2.91
C THR A 233 -13.42 -0.83 -3.79
N ILE A 234 -12.12 -0.99 -3.53
CA ILE A 234 -11.06 -0.38 -4.33
C ILE A 234 -11.07 -0.90 -5.77
N LYS A 235 -11.41 -2.17 -6.00
CA LYS A 235 -11.58 -2.71 -7.35
C LYS A 235 -12.63 -1.93 -8.15
N TRP A 236 -13.82 -1.71 -7.57
CA TRP A 236 -14.87 -0.95 -8.24
C TRP A 236 -14.47 0.50 -8.52
N LEU A 237 -13.80 1.13 -7.55
CA LEU A 237 -13.24 2.48 -7.70
C LEU A 237 -12.27 2.53 -8.89
N CYS A 238 -11.29 1.61 -8.94
CA CYS A 238 -10.26 1.60 -9.97
C CYS A 238 -10.83 1.25 -11.35
N GLU A 239 -11.76 0.31 -11.45
CA GLU A 239 -12.46 0.02 -12.71
C GLU A 239 -13.10 1.28 -13.28
N TYR A 240 -13.89 2.00 -12.46
CA TYR A 240 -14.53 3.23 -12.92
C TYR A 240 -13.51 4.32 -13.27
N TRP A 241 -12.64 4.68 -12.34
CA TRP A 241 -11.78 5.87 -12.49
C TRP A 241 -10.61 5.68 -13.44
N LEU A 242 -10.04 4.48 -13.54
CA LEU A 242 -8.80 4.24 -14.29
C LEU A 242 -9.04 3.54 -15.64
N ARG A 243 -10.20 2.93 -15.86
CA ARG A 243 -10.54 2.26 -17.13
C ARG A 243 -11.72 2.89 -17.88
N PHE A 244 -12.79 3.25 -17.18
CA PHE A 244 -13.99 3.80 -17.82
C PHE A 244 -13.96 5.31 -17.95
N ASN A 245 -13.50 6.01 -16.91
CA ASN A 245 -13.43 7.46 -16.91
C ASN A 245 -12.22 7.96 -17.71
N ARG A 246 -12.32 9.18 -18.23
CA ARG A 246 -11.19 9.90 -18.82
C ARG A 246 -10.68 10.92 -17.82
N LEU A 247 -9.43 10.78 -17.39
CA LEU A 247 -8.84 11.69 -16.41
C LEU A 247 -8.35 12.97 -17.11
N PRO A 248 -8.51 14.16 -16.49
CA PRO A 248 -8.18 15.44 -17.14
C PRO A 248 -6.74 15.50 -17.67
N ASN A 249 -5.81 14.94 -16.91
CA ASN A 249 -4.38 14.96 -17.19
C ASN A 249 -4.02 14.08 -18.41
N GLN A 250 -4.84 13.07 -18.72
CA GLN A 250 -4.67 12.23 -19.92
C GLN A 250 -5.13 12.97 -21.19
N VAL A 251 -6.20 13.75 -21.08
CA VAL A 251 -6.74 14.52 -22.21
C VAL A 251 -5.85 15.72 -22.55
N ILE A 252 -5.27 16.37 -21.54
CA ILE A 252 -4.31 17.49 -21.73
C ILE A 252 -3.07 17.03 -22.51
N LEU A 253 -2.60 15.79 -22.31
CA LEU A 253 -1.45 15.22 -23.03
C LEU A 253 -1.79 14.84 -24.49
N GLU A 254 -3.04 14.44 -24.77
CA GLU A 254 -3.49 14.07 -26.12
C GLU A 254 -3.80 15.30 -27.01
N GLU A 255 -4.43 16.35 -26.47
CA GLU A 255 -4.87 17.51 -27.28
C GLU A 255 -3.75 18.51 -27.62
N TRP A 256 -2.59 18.43 -26.97
CA TRP A 256 -1.47 19.39 -27.15
C TRP A 256 -0.19 18.78 -27.72
N GLY A 257 -0.24 17.57 -28.29
CA GLY A 257 0.86 17.02 -29.10
C GLY A 257 2.21 16.90 -28.37
N MET A 258 2.20 16.66 -27.05
CA MET A 258 3.42 16.49 -26.25
C MET A 258 3.71 15.01 -25.92
N VAL A 259 3.46 14.12 -26.88
CA VAL A 259 4.09 12.79 -26.90
C VAL A 259 4.77 12.65 -28.25
N SER A 260 6.09 12.80 -28.25
CA SER A 260 7.01 12.41 -29.32
C SER A 260 7.98 11.38 -28.79
#